data_AF-A0A1G2F9J8-F1
#
_entry.id   AF-A0A1G2F9J8-F1
#
_cell.length_a   1.000
_cell.length_b   1.000
_cell.length_c   1.000
_cell.angle_alpha   90.00
_cell.angle_beta   90.00
_cell.angle_gamma   90.00
#
_symmetry.space_group_name_H-M   'P 1'
#
loop_
_entity.id
_entity.type
_entity.pdbx_description
1 polymer ?
#
loop_
_entity_poly.entity_id
_entity_poly.type
_entity_poly.pdbx_seq_one_letter_code
_entity_poly.pdbx_strand_id
1 'polypeptide(L)'
;MIKEIVIKSKNIKKLKFPASGPWGKIINQNSDKSATAIQVITGRKNGKPESHDNVVDIFLVLGGKSSLFIGGKLAGKKPLGGGDWIGEKLVNAKKYKLGAGDIAIIPKNTPHQHGPGPVKLLVLKTR
;
A
#
# COMPACT_ATOMS: atom_id res chain seq x y z
N MET A 1 -7.80 19.33 1.74
CA MET A 1 -8.75 18.28 2.16
C MET A 1 -8.49 17.04 1.32
N ILE A 2 -8.12 15.92 1.95
CA ILE A 2 -8.05 14.61 1.29
C ILE A 2 -9.48 14.09 1.20
N LYS A 3 -10.02 13.90 -0.01
CA LYS A 3 -11.26 13.13 -0.19
C LYS A 3 -10.87 11.65 -0.15
N GLU A 4 -10.97 11.05 1.03
CA GLU A 4 -10.89 9.61 1.16
C GLU A 4 -12.17 9.01 0.57
N ILE A 5 -12.07 8.43 -0.64
CA ILE A 5 -13.17 7.65 -1.19
C ILE A 5 -13.02 6.24 -0.60
N VAL A 6 -13.59 6.04 0.60
CA VAL A 6 -13.72 4.72 1.20
C VAL A 6 -14.86 4.01 0.47
N ILE A 7 -14.53 3.16 -0.50
CA ILE A 7 -15.50 2.22 -1.05
C ILE A 7 -15.69 1.13 0.00
N LYS A 8 -16.76 1.23 0.80
CA LYS A 8 -17.13 0.20 1.79
C LYS A 8 -17.27 -1.15 1.07
N SER A 9 -16.68 -2.21 1.64
CA SER A 9 -16.56 -3.56 1.04
C SER A 9 -17.85 -4.09 0.39
N LYS A 10 -19.00 -3.76 0.97
CA LYS A 10 -20.35 -4.09 0.48
C LYS A 10 -20.72 -3.53 -0.90
N ASN A 11 -19.98 -2.54 -1.41
CA ASN A 11 -20.17 -1.94 -2.74
C ASN A 11 -19.01 -2.19 -3.70
N ILE A 12 -17.99 -2.94 -3.29
CA ILE A 12 -16.94 -3.39 -4.21
C ILE A 12 -17.51 -4.61 -4.94
N LYS A 13 -18.03 -4.40 -6.16
CA LYS A 13 -18.12 -5.52 -7.12
C LYS A 13 -16.72 -6.12 -7.16
N LYS A 14 -16.56 -7.39 -6.74
CA LYS A 14 -15.26 -8.11 -6.76
C LYS A 14 -14.53 -7.73 -8.04
N LEU A 15 -13.50 -6.90 -7.91
CA LEU A 15 -12.72 -6.45 -9.06
C LEU A 15 -12.05 -7.70 -9.61
N LYS A 16 -12.54 -8.16 -10.76
CA LYS A 16 -11.89 -9.23 -11.52
C LYS A 16 -10.67 -8.59 -12.18
N PHE A 17 -9.52 -8.73 -11.55
CA PHE A 17 -8.26 -8.39 -12.20
C PHE A 17 -8.11 -9.31 -13.41
N PRO A 18 -7.79 -8.79 -14.61
CA PRO A 18 -7.55 -9.63 -15.77
C PRO A 18 -6.40 -10.59 -15.42
N ALA A 19 -6.66 -11.89 -15.59
CA ALA A 19 -5.64 -12.93 -15.39
C ALA A 19 -4.50 -12.82 -16.42
N SER A 20 -4.78 -12.17 -17.56
CA SER A 20 -3.83 -11.92 -18.64
C SER A 20 -3.14 -10.56 -18.49
N GLY A 21 -1.82 -10.58 -18.67
CA GLY A 21 -0.93 -9.44 -18.52
C GLY A 21 0.13 -9.70 -17.42
N PRO A 22 1.31 -9.06 -17.50
CA PRO A 22 2.41 -9.30 -16.57
C PRO A 22 2.01 -9.04 -15.10
N TRP A 23 1.04 -8.15 -14.89
CA TRP A 23 0.56 -7.73 -13.57
C TRP A 23 -0.45 -8.69 -12.94
N GLY A 24 -1.30 -9.34 -13.75
CA GLY A 24 -2.33 -10.25 -13.26
C GLY A 24 -1.74 -11.48 -12.56
N LYS A 25 -0.62 -12.00 -13.07
CA LYS A 25 0.10 -13.13 -12.47
C LYS A 25 0.74 -12.75 -11.13
N ILE A 26 1.40 -11.60 -11.07
CA ILE A 26 2.10 -11.12 -9.87
C ILE A 26 1.10 -10.85 -8.74
N ILE A 27 -0.02 -10.17 -9.02
CA ILE A 27 -1.05 -9.90 -8.02
C ILE A 27 -1.67 -11.22 -7.53
N ASN A 28 -1.98 -12.17 -8.42
CA ASN A 28 -2.51 -13.48 -8.03
C ASN A 28 -1.54 -14.34 -7.21
N GLN A 29 -0.22 -14.20 -7.40
CA GLN A 29 0.79 -14.94 -6.62
C GLN A 29 1.00 -14.35 -5.23
N ASN A 30 0.78 -13.04 -5.07
CA ASN A 30 1.06 -12.31 -3.84
C ASN A 30 -0.21 -11.88 -3.09
N SER A 31 -1.38 -12.26 -3.59
CA SER A 31 -2.66 -12.09 -2.89
C SER A 31 -3.42 -13.40 -2.88
N ASP A 32 -4.02 -13.74 -1.74
CA ASP A 32 -4.94 -14.88 -1.59
C ASP A 32 -6.31 -14.66 -2.30
N LYS A 33 -6.42 -13.64 -3.16
CA LYS A 33 -7.63 -13.15 -3.83
C LYS A 33 -8.69 -12.54 -2.89
N SER A 34 -8.38 -12.32 -1.61
CA SER A 34 -9.24 -11.65 -0.64
C SER A 34 -8.88 -10.17 -0.49
N ALA A 35 -9.02 -9.38 -1.57
CA ALA A 35 -8.90 -7.93 -1.44
C ALA A 35 -9.95 -7.43 -0.42
N THR A 36 -9.47 -6.96 0.73
CA THR A 36 -10.31 -6.53 1.86
C THR A 36 -10.58 -5.04 1.84
N ALA A 37 -9.66 -4.27 1.25
CA ALA A 37 -9.84 -2.84 1.04
C ALA A 37 -9.16 -2.39 -0.26
N ILE A 38 -9.79 -1.41 -0.90
CA ILE A 38 -9.27 -0.71 -2.07
C ILE A 38 -9.31 0.78 -1.74
N GLN A 39 -8.15 1.43 -1.76
CA GLN A 39 -8.03 2.86 -1.47
C GLN A 39 -7.49 3.60 -2.68
N VAL A 40 -8.18 4.65 -3.11
CA VAL A 40 -7.65 5.60 -4.10
C VAL A 40 -7.13 6.81 -3.34
N ILE A 41 -5.83 7.01 -3.40
CA ILE A 41 -5.13 8.09 -2.71
C ILE A 41 -4.66 9.08 -3.76
N THR A 42 -5.09 10.34 -3.65
CA THR A 42 -4.66 11.40 -4.58
C THR A 42 -3.98 12.54 -3.83
N GLY A 43 -2.87 13.04 -4.38
CA GLY A 43 -2.17 14.21 -3.85
C GLY A 43 -1.55 14.01 -2.47
N ARG A 44 -1.37 12.76 -2.01
CA ARG A 44 -0.73 12.47 -0.72
C ARG A 44 0.72 12.90 -0.80
N LYS A 45 1.11 13.83 0.06
CA LYS A 45 2.48 14.36 0.09
C LYS A 45 3.40 13.55 0.98
N ASN A 46 2.93 12.98 2.08
CA ASN A 46 3.72 12.13 2.96
C ASN A 46 2.80 11.17 3.74
N GLY A 47 3.25 9.95 3.99
CA GLY A 47 2.57 8.95 4.81
C GLY A 47 3.17 8.85 6.20
N LYS A 48 2.41 8.29 7.15
CA LYS A 48 2.96 7.84 8.43
C LYS A 48 3.60 6.45 8.24
N PRO A 49 4.70 6.14 8.94
CA PRO A 49 5.24 4.78 9.00
C PRO A 49 4.22 3.79 9.54
N GLU A 50 4.02 2.68 8.85
CA GLU A 50 3.06 1.64 9.24
C GLU A 50 3.57 0.23 8.92
N SER A 51 2.92 -0.78 9.49
CA SER A 51 3.15 -2.20 9.21
C SER A 51 1.86 -2.97 9.45
N HIS A 52 1.63 -4.03 8.67
CA HIS A 52 0.46 -4.90 8.81
C HIS A 52 0.89 -6.35 8.96
N ASP A 53 0.50 -7.01 10.05
CA ASP A 53 0.96 -8.37 10.33
C ASP A 53 0.34 -9.41 9.40
N ASN A 54 -0.89 -9.14 8.94
CA ASN A 54 -1.73 -10.08 8.22
C ASN A 54 -2.14 -9.60 6.83
N VAL A 55 -1.65 -8.43 6.39
CA VAL A 55 -2.08 -7.80 5.13
C VAL A 55 -0.86 -7.56 4.23
N VAL A 56 -1.02 -7.87 2.95
CA VAL A 56 -0.14 -7.45 1.86
C VAL A 56 -0.71 -6.16 1.27
N ASP A 57 0.15 -5.16 1.15
CA ASP A 57 -0.17 -3.91 0.48
C ASP A 57 0.36 -3.93 -0.95
N ILE A 58 -0.51 -3.69 -1.93
CA ILE A 58 -0.15 -3.61 -3.34
C ILE A 58 -0.45 -2.19 -3.81
N PHE A 59 0.61 -1.43 -4.12
CA PHE A 59 0.51 -0.06 -4.59
C PHE A 59 0.61 -0.06 -6.12
N LEU A 60 -0.43 0.42 -6.78
CA LEU A 60 -0.47 0.72 -8.21
C LEU A 60 -0.31 2.24 -8.36
N VAL A 61 0.81 2.69 -8.91
CA VAL A 61 1.08 4.12 -9.09
C VAL A 61 0.43 4.63 -10.36
N LEU A 62 -0.67 5.35 -10.22
CA LEU A 62 -1.48 5.86 -11.33
C LEU A 62 -0.94 7.16 -11.92
N GLY A 63 -0.12 7.89 -11.16
CA GLY A 63 0.38 9.19 -11.60
C GLY A 63 1.24 9.90 -10.56
N GLY A 64 2.04 10.87 -11.01
CA GLY A 64 2.93 11.64 -10.15
C GLY A 64 4.27 10.96 -9.87
N LYS A 65 5.03 11.52 -8.93
CA LYS A 65 6.35 11.03 -8.52
C LYS A 65 6.50 11.18 -7.01
N SER A 66 6.98 10.14 -6.35
CA SER A 66 7.22 10.14 -4.90
C SER A 66 8.36 9.19 -4.54
N SER A 67 8.57 8.98 -3.24
CA SER A 67 9.41 7.92 -2.70
C SER A 67 8.56 6.90 -1.94
N LEU A 68 9.04 5.68 -1.84
CA LEU A 68 8.51 4.64 -0.96
C LEU A 68 9.66 4.07 -0.13
N PHE A 69 9.48 4.03 1.18
CA PHE A 69 10.42 3.42 2.11
C PHE A 69 9.87 2.06 2.52
N ILE A 70 10.69 1.01 2.42
CA ILE A 70 10.28 -0.38 2.72
C ILE A 70 11.35 -1.05 3.57
N GLY A 71 10.90 -1.84 4.55
CA GLY A 71 11.72 -2.65 5.44
C GLY A 71 12.30 -1.83 6.60
N GLY A 72 13.37 -2.34 7.20
CA GLY A 72 13.96 -1.76 8.40
C GLY A 72 13.09 -1.95 9.64
N LYS A 73 13.28 -1.08 10.64
CA LYS A 73 12.57 -1.13 11.92
C LYS A 73 11.56 0.01 12.04
N LEU A 74 10.33 -0.33 12.41
CA LEU A 74 9.30 0.63 12.80
C LEU A 74 9.56 1.11 14.24
N ALA A 75 10.19 2.29 14.39
CA ALA A 75 10.48 2.87 15.70
C ALA A 75 9.25 3.59 16.27
N GLY A 76 9.07 3.54 17.59
CA GLY A 76 7.88 4.07 18.25
C GLY A 76 6.59 3.31 17.88
N LYS A 77 6.71 2.00 17.60
CA LYS A 77 5.61 1.13 17.16
C LYS A 77 4.48 1.12 18.19
N LYS A 78 3.27 1.47 17.76
CA LYS A 78 2.01 1.46 18.54
C LYS A 78 0.92 0.69 17.78
N PRO A 79 0.11 -0.12 18.48
CA PRO A 79 -0.97 -0.86 17.82
C PRO A 79 -2.12 0.06 17.43
N LEU A 80 -2.71 -0.22 16.27
CA LEU A 80 -4.03 0.28 15.85
C LEU A 80 -5.12 -0.79 16.00
N GLY A 81 -4.73 -2.06 16.20
CA GLY A 81 -5.62 -3.22 16.38
C GLY A 81 -5.56 -4.19 15.20
N GLY A 82 -5.94 -5.45 15.43
CA GLY A 82 -6.06 -6.45 14.34
C GLY A 82 -4.75 -6.81 13.60
N GLY A 83 -3.58 -6.50 14.17
CA GLY A 83 -2.28 -6.64 13.51
C GLY A 83 -1.83 -5.42 12.72
N ASP A 84 -2.54 -4.29 12.82
CA ASP A 84 -2.15 -3.02 12.22
C ASP A 84 -1.34 -2.17 13.21
N TRP A 85 -0.28 -1.55 12.71
CA TRP A 85 0.67 -0.80 13.51
C TRP A 85 1.04 0.52 12.86
N ILE A 86 1.26 1.52 13.71
CA ILE A 86 1.82 2.81 13.31
C ILE A 86 3.12 3.07 14.06
N GLY A 87 4.03 3.85 13.48
CA GLY A 87 5.26 4.26 14.12
C GLY A 87 5.59 5.73 13.90
N GLU A 88 6.63 6.18 14.59
CA GLU A 88 7.14 7.54 14.50
C GLU A 88 8.08 7.71 13.31
N LYS A 89 8.92 6.69 13.04
CA LYS A 89 9.86 6.67 11.92
C LYS A 89 10.25 5.25 11.51
N LEU A 90 10.76 5.11 10.30
CA LEU A 90 11.48 3.92 9.86
C LEU A 90 13.00 4.11 10.04
N VAL A 91 13.65 3.10 10.61
CA VAL A 91 15.12 3.06 10.75
C VAL A 91 15.67 2.01 9.80
N ASN A 92 16.68 2.38 9.00
CA ASN A 92 17.33 1.52 7.99
C ASN A 92 16.38 0.97 6.90
N ALA A 93 15.30 1.68 6.61
CA ALA A 93 14.44 1.34 5.47
C ALA A 93 15.11 1.68 4.14
N LYS A 94 14.89 0.85 3.13
CA LYS A 94 15.36 1.12 1.77
C LYS A 94 14.40 2.07 1.07
N LYS A 95 14.96 3.10 0.44
CA LYS A 95 14.21 4.10 -0.34
C LYS A 95 14.13 3.67 -1.80
N TYR A 96 12.92 3.68 -2.35
CA TYR A 96 12.61 3.48 -3.76
C TYR A 96 11.98 4.75 -4.33
N LYS A 97 12.28 5.08 -5.59
CA LYS A 97 11.54 6.11 -6.31
C LYS A 97 10.26 5.47 -6.87
N LEU A 98 9.16 6.21 -6.82
CA LEU A 98 7.90 5.83 -7.44
C LEU A 98 7.56 6.82 -8.55
N GLY A 99 7.05 6.30 -9.66
CA GLY A 99 6.49 7.02 -10.80
C GLY A 99 5.29 6.28 -11.39
N ALA A 100 4.55 6.96 -12.27
CA ALA A 100 3.39 6.37 -12.94
C ALA A 100 3.75 5.05 -13.66
N GLY A 101 2.95 4.01 -13.47
CA GLY A 101 3.18 2.67 -14.01
C GLY A 101 3.94 1.74 -13.07
N ASP A 102 4.58 2.26 -12.02
CA ASP A 102 5.24 1.41 -11.03
C ASP A 102 4.24 0.61 -10.20
N ILE A 103 4.65 -0.58 -9.79
CA ILE A 103 3.97 -1.40 -8.80
C ILE A 103 4.92 -1.69 -7.65
N ALA A 104 4.44 -1.50 -6.42
CA ALA A 104 5.12 -1.98 -5.23
C ALA A 104 4.24 -3.00 -4.51
N ILE A 105 4.83 -4.14 -4.18
CA ILE A 105 4.19 -5.17 -3.36
C ILE A 105 4.94 -5.21 -2.05
N ILE A 106 4.21 -4.95 -0.98
CA ILE A 106 4.74 -4.82 0.36
C ILE A 106 4.22 -6.03 1.15
N PRO A 107 5.06 -7.02 1.43
CA PRO A 107 4.64 -8.22 2.13
C PRO A 107 4.13 -7.92 3.55
N LYS A 108 3.40 -8.89 4.11
CA LYS A 108 3.04 -8.92 5.53
C LYS A 108 4.26 -8.67 6.41
N ASN A 109 4.04 -8.09 7.58
CA ASN A 109 5.08 -7.79 8.58
C ASN A 109 6.21 -6.90 8.05
N THR A 110 5.99 -6.15 6.96
CA THR A 110 7.00 -5.27 6.37
C THR A 110 6.67 -3.81 6.68
N PRO A 111 7.49 -3.14 7.52
CA PRO A 111 7.36 -1.71 7.74
C PRO A 111 7.51 -0.94 6.44
N HIS A 112 6.64 0.03 6.22
CA HIS A 112 6.70 0.86 5.03
C HIS A 112 6.14 2.26 5.29
N GLN A 113 6.53 3.18 4.42
CA GLN A 113 6.09 4.56 4.47
C GLN A 113 6.08 5.15 3.06
N HIS A 114 4.94 5.69 2.65
CA HIS A 114 4.89 6.59 1.50
C HIS A 114 5.65 7.88 1.84
N GLY A 115 6.69 8.20 1.08
CA GLY A 115 7.58 9.33 1.29
C GLY A 115 7.06 10.66 0.73
N PRO A 116 7.92 11.70 0.72
CA PRO A 116 7.58 13.01 0.19
C PRO A 116 7.35 13.02 -1.33
N GLY A 117 6.26 13.65 -1.78
CA GLY A 117 5.99 13.94 -3.19
C GLY A 117 4.52 13.74 -3.61
N PRO A 118 4.02 14.43 -4.64
CA PRO A 118 2.65 14.24 -5.12
C PRO A 118 2.51 12.93 -5.90
N VAL A 119 1.65 12.03 -5.42
CA VAL A 119 1.33 10.77 -6.09
C VAL A 119 -0.18 10.52 -6.15
N LYS A 120 -0.58 9.75 -7.16
CA LYS A 120 -1.89 9.10 -7.23
C LYS A 120 -1.66 7.59 -7.12
N LEU A 121 -2.20 6.96 -6.08
CA LEU A 121 -2.06 5.54 -5.80
C LEU A 121 -3.43 4.88 -5.79
N LEU A 122 -3.49 3.67 -6.33
CA LEU A 122 -4.50 2.68 -5.98
C LEU A 122 -3.82 1.66 -5.08
N VAL A 123 -4.26 1.55 -3.83
CA VAL A 123 -3.73 0.60 -2.85
C VAL A 123 -4.74 -0.52 -2.66
N LEU A 124 -4.30 -1.74 -2.93
CA LEU A 124 -5.07 -2.96 -2.64
C LEU A 124 -4.50 -3.58 -1.37
N LYS A 125 -5.38 -3.90 -0.42
CA LYS A 125 -5.04 -4.59 0.82
C LYS A 125 -5.58 -6.01 0.73
N THR A 126 -4.71 -7.02 0.73
CA THR A 126 -5.10 -8.43 0.60
C THR A 126 -4.59 -9.24 1.80
N ARG A 127 -5.26 -10.35 2.15
CA ARG A 127 -4.80 -11.22 3.25
C ARG A 127 -4.05 -12.44 2.74
#